data_AF-A0A4Y4M7J1-F1
#
_entry.id   AF-A0A4Y4M7J1-F1
#
_cell.length_a   1.000
_cell.length_b   1.000
_cell.length_c   1.000
_cell.angle_alpha   90.00
_cell.angle_beta   90.00
_cell.angle_gamma   90.00
#
_symmetry.space_group_name_H-M   'P 1'
#
loop_
_entity.id
_entity.type
_entity.pdbx_description
1 polymer ?
#
loop_
_entity_poly.entity_id
_entity_poly.type
_entity_poly.pdbx_seq_one_letter_code
_entity_poly.pdbx_strand_id
1 'polypeptide(L)'
;MITTEEVFSLIKQERKFLGDIKKYKIKISNSNNFERENLIGVYKIRQYTATRTGNNKLSDEMGTLILNLENYTGNKLRLVSLLGKKYYGIYYMSENFDKVIGYLDREIDDNEFNLMK
;
A
#
# COMPACT_ATOMS: atom_id res chain seq x y z
N MET A 1 8.71 -3.96 -18.98
CA MET A 1 7.56 -3.32 -18.32
C MET A 1 6.89 -4.40 -17.50
N ILE A 2 6.75 -4.21 -16.19
CA ILE A 2 6.13 -5.25 -15.34
C ILE A 2 4.64 -5.35 -15.65
N THR A 3 4.11 -6.57 -15.65
CA THR A 3 2.69 -6.85 -15.84
C THR A 3 1.90 -6.69 -14.54
N THR A 4 0.59 -6.54 -14.68
CA THR A 4 -0.32 -6.44 -13.53
C THR A 4 -0.38 -7.77 -12.77
N GLU A 5 -0.25 -8.89 -13.48
CA GLU A 5 -0.18 -10.25 -12.95
C GLU A 5 1.07 -10.46 -12.08
N GLU A 6 2.24 -10.03 -12.55
CA GLU A 6 3.49 -10.12 -11.80
C GLU A 6 3.42 -9.28 -10.51
N VAL A 7 2.96 -8.04 -10.60
CA VAL A 7 2.77 -7.16 -9.44
C VAL A 7 1.79 -7.77 -8.44
N PHE A 8 0.65 -8.28 -8.91
CA PHE A 8 -0.33 -8.90 -8.03
C PHE A 8 0.22 -10.15 -7.36
N SER A 9 1.02 -10.95 -8.07
CA SER A 9 1.67 -12.14 -7.50
C SER A 9 2.59 -11.77 -6.33
N LEU A 10 3.40 -10.72 -6.47
CA LEU A 10 4.25 -10.21 -5.38
C LEU A 10 3.42 -9.76 -4.17
N ILE A 11 2.35 -9.01 -4.41
CA ILE A 11 1.45 -8.56 -3.34
C ILE A 11 0.77 -9.74 -2.65
N LYS A 12 0.37 -10.77 -3.41
CA LYS A 12 -0.28 -11.96 -2.86
C LYS A 12 0.66 -12.83 -2.03
N GLN A 13 1.97 -12.80 -2.28
CA GLN A 13 2.96 -13.47 -1.42
C GLN A 13 2.92 -12.89 0.00
N GLU A 14 2.81 -11.56 0.11
CA GLU A 14 2.66 -10.85 1.40
C GLU A 14 1.23 -10.97 1.98
N ARG A 15 0.22 -10.97 1.12
CA ARG A 15 -1.21 -10.99 1.50
C ARG A 15 -1.90 -12.23 0.96
N LYS A 16 -1.57 -13.38 1.54
CA LYS A 16 -2.02 -14.72 1.08
C LYS A 16 -3.54 -14.92 1.03
N PHE A 17 -4.31 -14.12 1.78
CA PHE A 17 -5.77 -14.16 1.73
C PHE A 17 -6.35 -13.56 0.43
N LEU A 18 -5.56 -12.81 -0.35
CA LEU A 18 -6.02 -12.25 -1.61
C LEU A 18 -6.36 -13.37 -2.59
N GLY A 19 -7.54 -13.25 -3.20
CA GLY A 19 -8.11 -14.28 -4.05
C GLY A 19 -7.55 -14.26 -5.48
N ASP A 20 -8.47 -14.37 -6.45
CA ASP A 20 -8.16 -14.24 -7.87
C ASP A 20 -7.94 -12.77 -8.23
N ILE A 21 -6.92 -12.51 -9.05
CA ILE A 21 -6.58 -11.17 -9.57
C ILE A 21 -7.78 -10.47 -10.21
N LYS A 22 -8.68 -11.21 -10.87
CA LYS A 22 -9.89 -10.69 -11.54
C LYS A 22 -10.88 -10.05 -10.57
N LYS A 23 -10.74 -10.29 -9.26
CA LYS A 23 -11.56 -9.65 -8.21
C LYS A 23 -11.13 -8.23 -7.88
N TYR A 24 -9.99 -7.79 -8.40
CA TYR A 24 -9.37 -6.52 -8.06
C TYR A 24 -9.17 -5.65 -9.29
N LYS A 25 -9.57 -4.38 -9.20
CA LYS A 25 -9.06 -3.33 -10.07
C LYS A 25 -7.68 -2.93 -9.55
N ILE A 26 -6.67 -3.09 -10.40
CA ILE A 26 -5.28 -2.83 -10.06
C ILE A 26 -4.83 -1.55 -10.76
N LYS A 27 -4.27 -0.62 -10.01
CA LYS A 27 -3.62 0.58 -10.56
C LYS A 27 -2.16 0.59 -10.16
N ILE A 28 -1.28 0.60 -11.14
CA ILE A 28 0.15 0.79 -10.95
C ILE A 28 0.43 2.26 -11.28
N SER A 29 0.96 3.01 -10.31
CA SER A 29 1.32 4.40 -10.54
C SER A 29 2.55 4.49 -11.42
N ASN A 30 2.44 5.25 -12.51
CA ASN A 30 3.56 5.60 -13.38
C ASN A 30 4.36 6.81 -12.84
N SER A 31 4.00 7.35 -11.67
CA SER A 31 4.71 8.50 -11.10
C SER A 31 6.01 8.07 -10.43
N ASN A 32 7.05 8.88 -10.62
CA ASN A 32 8.35 8.73 -9.95
C ASN A 32 8.43 9.58 -8.66
N ASN A 33 7.27 10.00 -8.13
CA ASN A 33 7.16 11.01 -7.08
C ASN A 33 7.11 10.43 -5.67
N PHE A 34 7.21 9.11 -5.52
CA PHE A 34 7.21 8.44 -4.23
C PHE A 34 8.63 8.31 -3.71
N GLU A 35 9.15 9.42 -3.19
CA GLU A 35 10.43 9.43 -2.47
C GLU A 35 10.25 8.89 -1.07
N ARG A 36 11.16 8.02 -0.65
CA ARG A 36 11.13 7.30 0.64
C ARG A 36 11.05 8.26 1.82
N GLU A 37 11.91 9.27 1.86
CA GLU A 37 11.95 10.26 2.94
C GLU A 37 10.65 11.07 3.04
N ASN A 38 10.07 11.47 1.90
CA ASN A 38 8.80 12.19 1.88
C ASN A 38 7.66 11.31 2.41
N LEU A 39 7.62 10.03 2.05
CA LEU A 39 6.63 9.09 2.57
C LEU A 39 6.79 8.88 4.08
N ILE A 40 8.02 8.74 4.58
CA ILE A 40 8.28 8.63 6.03
C ILE A 40 7.72 9.86 6.75
N GLY A 41 8.00 11.07 6.25
CA GLY A 41 7.46 12.31 6.84
C GLY A 41 5.93 12.35 6.84
N VAL A 42 5.30 12.02 5.71
CA VAL A 42 3.83 11.96 5.59
C VAL A 42 3.24 10.96 6.58
N TYR A 43 3.81 9.77 6.69
CA TYR A 43 3.27 8.73 7.56
C TYR A 43 3.54 9.00 9.04
N LYS A 44 4.63 9.65 9.42
CA LYS A 44 4.84 10.13 10.80
C LYS A 44 3.74 11.12 11.24
N ILE A 45 3.36 12.06 10.37
CA ILE A 45 2.26 13.00 10.63
C ILE A 45 0.91 12.25 10.78
N ARG A 46 0.65 11.28 9.90
CA ARG A 46 -0.59 10.50 9.93
C ARG A 46 -0.64 9.59 11.16
N GLN A 47 0.47 8.97 11.53
CA GLN A 47 0.59 8.12 12.72
C GLN A 47 0.29 8.93 13.98
N TYR A 48 0.91 10.11 14.11
CA TYR A 48 0.64 11.03 15.21
C TYR A 48 -0.86 11.38 15.30
N THR A 49 -1.49 11.66 14.15
CA THR A 49 -2.93 11.93 14.08
C THR A 49 -3.77 10.73 14.52
N ALA A 50 -3.42 9.52 14.09
CA ALA A 50 -4.08 8.28 14.50
C ALA A 50 -3.98 8.07 16.01
N THR A 51 -2.80 8.24 16.61
CA THR A 51 -2.61 8.20 18.06
C THR A 51 -3.48 9.23 18.78
N ARG A 52 -3.50 10.48 18.31
CA ARG A 52 -4.30 11.55 18.94
C ARG A 52 -5.81 11.30 18.89
N THR A 53 -6.27 10.57 17.87
CA THR A 53 -7.69 10.22 17.70
C THR A 53 -8.06 8.88 18.34
N GLY A 54 -7.11 8.23 19.05
CA GLY A 54 -7.33 6.94 19.70
C GLY A 54 -7.40 5.76 18.73
N ASN A 55 -7.02 5.94 17.47
CA ASN A 55 -6.99 4.87 16.48
C ASN A 55 -5.65 4.12 16.53
N ASN A 56 -5.49 3.31 17.57
CA ASN A 56 -4.25 2.58 17.84
C ASN A 56 -3.88 1.62 16.70
N LYS A 57 -4.87 0.90 16.15
CA LYS A 57 -4.65 -0.02 15.02
C LYS A 57 -4.01 0.68 13.83
N LEU A 58 -4.56 1.82 13.42
CA LEU A 58 -4.01 2.59 12.30
C LEU A 58 -2.62 3.15 12.63
N SER A 59 -2.39 3.54 13.88
CA SER A 59 -1.08 4.02 14.34
C SER A 59 -0.01 2.92 14.24
N ASP A 60 -0.33 1.69 14.63
CA ASP A 60 0.57 0.54 14.56
C ASP A 60 0.86 0.13 13.09
N GLU A 61 -0.16 0.15 12.23
CA GLU A 61 -0.03 -0.11 10.79
C GLU A 61 0.90 0.94 10.15
N MET A 62 0.73 2.22 10.47
CA MET A 62 1.61 3.29 10.00
C MET A 62 3.03 3.16 10.55
N GLY A 63 3.18 2.81 11.83
CA GLY A 63 4.49 2.56 12.44
C GLY A 63 5.26 1.45 11.74
N THR A 64 4.58 0.34 11.43
CA THR A 64 5.14 -0.77 10.65
C THR A 64 5.57 -0.30 9.26
N LEU A 65 4.73 0.47 8.57
CA LEU A 65 5.09 1.03 7.26
C LEU A 65 6.32 1.95 7.34
N ILE A 66 6.39 2.83 8.34
CA ILE A 66 7.52 3.74 8.56
C ILE A 66 8.81 2.94 8.77
N LEU A 67 8.79 1.92 9.64
CA LEU A 67 9.96 1.08 9.89
C LEU A 67 10.44 0.37 8.63
N ASN A 68 9.52 -0.14 7.81
CA ASN A 68 9.89 -0.78 6.55
C ASN A 68 10.49 0.22 5.54
N LEU A 69 9.96 1.44 5.50
CA LEU A 69 10.52 2.53 4.69
C LEU A 69 11.89 2.98 5.22
N GLU A 70 12.12 3.01 6.53
CA GLU A 70 13.43 3.35 7.09
C GLU A 70 14.48 2.26 6.80
N ASN A 71 14.07 0.99 6.76
CA ASN A 71 14.93 -0.15 6.43
C ASN A 71 15.17 -0.35 4.92
N TYR A 72 14.44 0.35 4.05
CA TYR A 72 14.64 0.26 2.61
C TYR A 72 15.78 1.18 2.15
N THR A 73 16.77 0.61 1.44
CA THR A 73 17.95 1.35 0.99
C THR A 73 17.74 2.17 -0.29
N GLY A 74 16.67 1.88 -1.06
CA GLY A 74 16.35 2.64 -2.27
C GLY A 74 15.73 4.00 -1.94
N ASN A 75 15.84 4.97 -2.85
CA ASN A 75 15.26 6.29 -2.63
C ASN A 75 13.83 6.43 -3.19
N LYS A 76 13.52 5.73 -4.28
CA LYS A 76 12.23 5.82 -4.97
C LYS A 76 11.44 4.53 -4.81
N LEU A 77 10.12 4.70 -4.73
CA LEU A 77 9.15 3.62 -4.67
C LEU A 77 8.16 3.72 -5.81
N ARG A 78 7.43 2.64 -6.04
CA ARG A 78 6.28 2.59 -6.95
C ARG A 78 5.02 2.30 -6.13
N LEU A 79 3.94 3.01 -6.42
CA LEU A 79 2.67 2.80 -5.74
C LEU A 79 1.80 1.85 -6.55
N VAL A 80 1.22 0.85 -5.88
CA VAL A 80 0.20 -0.02 -6.46
C VAL A 80 -1.02 0.04 -5.56
N SER A 81 -2.22 0.20 -6.13
CA SER A 81 -3.46 0.03 -5.39
C SER A 81 -4.27 -1.15 -5.92
N LEU A 82 -4.88 -1.88 -4.97
CA LEU A 82 -5.84 -2.94 -5.24
C LEU A 82 -7.19 -2.51 -4.69
N LEU A 83 -8.20 -2.47 -5.57
CA LEU A 83 -9.59 -2.21 -5.19
C LEU A 83 -10.45 -3.42 -5.55
N GLY A 84 -10.92 -4.14 -4.54
CA GLY A 84 -11.92 -5.20 -4.66
C GLY A 84 -13.20 -4.81 -3.92
N LYS A 85 -14.28 -5.58 -4.11
CA LYS A 85 -15.61 -5.25 -3.54
C LYS A 85 -15.62 -5.01 -2.03
N LYS A 86 -14.79 -5.73 -1.27
CA LYS A 86 -14.69 -5.64 0.19
C LYS A 86 -13.29 -5.30 0.68
N TYR A 87 -12.42 -4.84 -0.19
CA TYR A 87 -11.01 -4.68 0.12
C TYR A 87 -10.39 -3.51 -0.63
N TYR A 88 -9.64 -2.68 0.08
CA TYR A 88 -8.78 -1.68 -0.52
C TYR A 88 -7.38 -1.76 0.10
N GLY A 89 -6.36 -1.83 -0.74
CA GLY A 89 -4.97 -1.84 -0.32
C GLY A 89 -4.12 -0.89 -1.15
N ILE A 90 -3.17 -0.23 -0.48
CA ILE A 90 -2.12 0.57 -1.07
C ILE A 90 -0.78 -0.10 -0.72
N TYR A 91 0.03 -0.35 -1.74
CA TYR A 91 1.30 -1.05 -1.63
C TYR A 91 2.41 -0.18 -2.20
N TYR A 92 3.49 -0.08 -1.46
CA TYR A 92 4.73 0.55 -1.88
C TYR A 92 5.70 -0.53 -2.31
N MET A 93 5.97 -0.58 -3.61
CA MET A 93 6.94 -1.48 -4.21
C MET A 93 8.29 -0.78 -4.31
N SER A 94 9.36 -1.57 -4.38
CA SER A 94 10.66 -1.08 -4.83
C SER A 94 10.59 -0.50 -6.24
N GLU A 95 11.57 0.32 -6.60
CA GLU A 95 11.62 0.96 -7.92
C GLU A 95 11.60 -0.04 -9.10
N ASN A 96 12.21 -1.21 -8.91
CA ASN A 96 12.30 -2.26 -9.93
C ASN A 96 11.15 -3.29 -9.85
N PHE A 97 10.18 -3.09 -8.95
CA PHE A 97 9.10 -4.03 -8.67
C PHE A 97 9.57 -5.45 -8.33
N ASP A 98 10.67 -5.59 -7.61
CA ASP A 98 11.18 -6.88 -7.13
C ASP A 98 10.61 -7.29 -5.76
N LYS A 99 10.11 -6.33 -4.97
CA LYS A 99 9.52 -6.59 -3.65
C LYS A 99 8.51 -5.54 -3.22
N VAL A 100 7.62 -5.95 -2.32
CA VAL A 100 6.78 -5.04 -1.53
C VAL A 100 7.62 -4.51 -0.37
N ILE A 101 7.72 -3.20 -0.23
CA ILE A 101 8.38 -2.53 0.90
C ILE A 101 7.42 -2.42 2.08
N GLY A 102 6.18 -2.00 1.82
CA GLY A 102 5.17 -1.89 2.86
C GLY A 102 3.80 -1.57 2.26
N TYR A 103 2.78 -1.58 3.10
CA TYR A 103 1.40 -1.37 2.65
C TYR A 103 0.52 -0.81 3.75
N LEU A 104 -0.64 -0.30 3.35
CA LEU A 104 -1.80 -0.06 4.20
C LEU A 104 -3.01 -0.63 3.51
N ASP A 105 -3.82 -1.40 4.22
CA ASP A 105 -5.02 -1.99 3.68
C ASP A 105 -6.16 -2.05 4.68
N ARG A 106 -7.38 -2.22 4.15
CA ARG A 106 -8.58 -2.29 4.96
C ARG A 106 -9.72 -2.96 4.22
N GLU A 107 -10.70 -3.40 4.99
CA GLU A 107 -12.02 -3.71 4.46
C GLU A 107 -12.74 -2.43 4.08
N ILE A 108 -13.57 -2.53 3.03
CA ILE A 108 -14.45 -1.46 2.56
C ILE A 108 -15.85 -2.03 2.34
N ASP A 109 -16.86 -1.18 2.41
CA ASP A 109 -18.23 -1.56 2.07
C ASP A 109 -18.58 -1.28 0.59
N ASP A 110 -19.78 -1.68 0.18
CA ASP A 110 -20.24 -1.49 -1.20
C ASP A 110 -20.39 -0.01 -1.58
N ASN A 111 -20.71 0.88 -0.63
CA ASN A 111 -20.83 2.32 -0.89
C ASN A 111 -19.45 2.90 -1.19
N GLU A 112 -18.46 2.61 -0.36
CA GLU A 112 -17.06 3.01 -0.57
C GLU A 112 -16.51 2.45 -1.88
N PHE A 113 -16.76 1.17 -2.17
CA PHE A 113 -16.33 0.55 -3.42
C PHE A 113 -16.90 1.29 -4.64
N ASN A 114 -18.19 1.63 -4.62
CA ASN A 114 -18.84 2.36 -5.71
C ASN A 114 -18.29 3.78 -5.89
N LEU A 115 -17.89 4.45 -4.80
CA LEU A 115 -17.25 5.77 -4.85
C LEU A 115 -15.82 5.73 -5.41
N MET A 116 -15.11 4.61 -5.25
CA MET A 116 -13.71 4.47 -5.67
C MET A 116 -13.53 3.80 -7.04
N LYS A 117 -14.58 3.18 -7.58
CA LYS A 117 -14.55 2.37 -8.81
C LYS A 117 -14.15 3.17 -10.05
#